data_AF-A0A847N6D2-F1
#
_entry.id   AF-A0A847N6D2-F1
#
_cell.length_a   1.000
_cell.length_b   1.000
_cell.length_c   1.000
_cell.angle_alpha   90.00
_cell.angle_beta   90.00
_cell.angle_gamma   90.00
#
_symmetry.space_group_name_H-M   'P 1'
#
loop_
_entity.id
_entity.type
_entity.pdbx_description
1 polymer ?
#
loop_
_entity_poly.entity_id
_entity_poly.type
_entity_poly.pdbx_seq_one_letter_code
_entity_poly.pdbx_strand_id
1 'polypeptide(L)'
;MIIKPNPLTGEITVISSKSLSHRYVIAAGLSNGTSHISNVLESDDLSATKKALEALNVTFHNEKIIGSFPKKIKSMIEANESGSTLRFMIPIAMLQNEEIIFTGKGKLSERPLNVFQEMFLSKGYTFEYL
;
A
#
# COMPACT_ATOMS: atom_id res chain seq x y z
N MET A 1 18.04 26.12 -23.51
CA MET A 1 18.05 24.86 -24.28
C MET A 1 16.74 24.76 -25.05
N ILE A 2 16.79 24.62 -26.37
CA ILE A 2 15.59 24.48 -27.21
C ILE A 2 15.52 23.02 -27.66
N ILE A 3 14.44 22.31 -27.32
CA ILE A 3 14.17 20.96 -27.81
C ILE A 3 13.42 21.09 -29.13
N LYS A 4 13.92 20.46 -30.20
CA LYS A 4 13.28 20.42 -31.51
C LYS A 4 12.76 19.00 -31.79
N PRO A 5 11.50 18.83 -32.21
CA PRO A 5 10.93 17.51 -32.48
C PRO A 5 11.56 16.84 -33.72
N ASN A 6 11.70 15.52 -33.68
CA ASN A 6 12.18 14.66 -34.76
C ASN A 6 11.48 13.28 -34.62
N PRO A 7 11.25 12.48 -35.68
CA PRO A 7 10.67 11.16 -35.54
C PRO A 7 11.50 10.28 -34.60
N LEU A 8 10.84 9.66 -33.63
CA LEU A 8 11.45 8.72 -32.70
C LEU A 8 11.39 7.31 -33.28
N THR A 9 12.52 6.60 -33.26
CA THR A 9 12.62 5.19 -33.65
C THR A 9 13.47 4.43 -32.64
N GLY A 10 13.15 3.16 -32.40
CA GLY A 10 13.83 2.31 -31.42
C GLY A 10 12.87 1.54 -30.52
N GLU A 11 13.43 0.76 -29.60
CA GLU A 11 12.69 -0.03 -28.63
C GLU A 11 13.07 0.41 -27.22
N ILE A 12 12.09 0.43 -26.31
CA ILE A 12 12.32 0.69 -24.89
C ILE A 12 11.64 -0.39 -24.06
N THR A 13 12.27 -0.74 -22.94
CA THR A 13 11.60 -1.54 -21.91
C THR A 13 10.84 -0.59 -21.00
N VAL A 14 9.52 -0.74 -20.92
CA VAL A 14 8.69 0.05 -20.03
C VAL A 14 8.90 -0.38 -18.58
N ILE A 15 8.94 0.60 -17.68
CA ILE A 15 8.94 0.34 -16.25
C ILE A 15 7.62 -0.33 -15.82
N SER A 16 7.67 -1.06 -14.71
CA SER A 16 6.49 -1.69 -14.13
C SER A 16 5.43 -0.66 -13.71
N SER A 17 4.16 -1.09 -13.71
CA SER A 17 3.05 -0.23 -13.27
C SER A 17 3.09 -0.05 -11.76
N LYS A 18 3.09 1.21 -11.31
CA LYS A 18 2.95 1.55 -9.88
C LYS A 18 1.73 0.87 -9.27
N SER A 19 0.57 0.99 -9.93
CA SER A 19 -0.70 0.44 -9.42
C SER A 19 -0.67 -1.08 -9.31
N LEU A 20 -0.09 -1.78 -10.29
CA LEU A 20 0.05 -3.24 -10.22
C LEU A 20 1.05 -3.67 -9.16
N SER A 21 2.15 -2.94 -9.00
CA SER A 21 3.17 -3.24 -7.98
C SER A 21 2.59 -3.25 -6.57
N HIS A 22 1.75 -2.27 -6.22
CA HIS A 22 1.03 -2.28 -4.93
C HIS A 22 0.14 -3.52 -4.79
N ARG A 23 -0.69 -3.82 -5.81
CA ARG A 23 -1.64 -4.93 -5.75
C ARG A 23 -0.95 -6.29 -5.65
N TYR A 24 0.14 -6.49 -6.38
CA TYR A 24 0.89 -7.75 -6.32
C TYR A 24 1.56 -7.94 -4.95
N VAL A 25 2.18 -6.89 -4.41
CA VAL A 25 2.80 -6.94 -3.07
C VAL A 25 1.76 -7.22 -1.99
N ILE A 26 0.60 -6.55 -2.04
CA ILE A 26 -0.50 -6.79 -1.11
C ILE A 26 -1.03 -8.21 -1.24
N ALA A 27 -1.36 -8.65 -2.46
CA ALA A 27 -1.90 -9.99 -2.69
C ALA A 27 -0.94 -11.09 -2.19
N ALA A 28 0.38 -10.93 -2.43
CA ALA A 28 1.39 -11.83 -1.90
C ALA A 28 1.48 -11.80 -0.38
N GLY A 29 1.43 -10.62 0.25
CA GLY A 29 1.44 -10.51 1.71
C GLY A 29 0.22 -11.13 2.39
N LEU A 30 -0.94 -11.11 1.72
CA LEU A 30 -2.18 -11.73 2.21
C LEU A 30 -2.27 -13.23 1.89
N SER A 31 -1.43 -13.75 1.00
CA SER A 31 -1.40 -15.17 0.65
C SER A 31 -0.69 -15.99 1.74
N ASN A 32 -1.19 -17.18 2.05
CA ASN A 32 -0.50 -18.06 2.99
C ASN A 32 0.74 -18.70 2.34
N GLY A 33 1.92 -18.49 2.92
CA GLY A 33 3.17 -19.08 2.45
C GLY A 33 4.10 -18.06 1.77
N THR A 34 4.92 -18.51 0.82
CA THR A 34 5.93 -17.67 0.18
C THR A 34 5.61 -17.40 -1.28
N SER A 35 5.48 -16.12 -1.62
CA SER A 35 5.38 -15.62 -2.99
C SER A 35 6.73 -15.07 -3.47
N HIS A 36 6.99 -15.18 -4.76
CA HIS A 36 8.15 -14.56 -5.43
C HIS A 36 7.65 -13.54 -6.44
N ILE A 37 8.02 -12.28 -6.27
CA ILE A 37 7.61 -11.19 -7.17
C ILE A 37 8.86 -10.41 -7.58
N SER A 38 9.13 -10.42 -8.88
CA SER A 38 10.17 -9.64 -9.55
C SER A 38 9.59 -8.44 -10.28
N ASN A 39 10.43 -7.44 -10.59
CA ASN A 39 10.07 -6.28 -11.42
C ASN A 39 8.88 -5.46 -10.87
N VAL A 40 8.81 -5.28 -9.55
CA VAL A 40 7.95 -4.26 -8.94
C VAL A 40 8.58 -2.88 -9.09
N LEU A 41 7.76 -1.86 -9.30
CA LEU A 41 8.24 -0.49 -9.35
C LEU A 41 8.52 0.02 -7.93
N GLU A 42 9.78 0.02 -7.54
CA GLU A 42 10.21 0.60 -6.27
C GLU A 42 9.94 2.11 -6.24
N SER A 43 9.31 2.54 -5.15
CA SER A 43 8.94 3.93 -4.89
C SER A 43 8.67 4.13 -3.40
N ASP A 44 8.66 5.38 -2.93
CA ASP A 44 8.31 5.71 -1.55
C ASP A 44 6.91 5.23 -1.16
N ASP A 45 5.98 5.25 -2.11
CA ASP A 45 4.63 4.71 -1.96
C ASP A 45 4.65 3.19 -1.75
N LEU A 46 5.38 2.45 -2.59
CA LEU A 46 5.46 0.99 -2.45
C LEU A 46 6.19 0.61 -1.16
N SER A 47 7.22 1.37 -0.78
CA SER A 47 7.91 1.23 0.51
C SER A 47 6.95 1.40 1.68
N ALA A 48 6.08 2.42 1.64
CA ALA A 48 5.03 2.59 2.65
C ALA A 48 4.04 1.41 2.70
N THR A 49 3.68 0.85 1.54
CA THR A 49 2.83 -0.36 1.49
C THR A 49 3.54 -1.59 2.09
N LYS A 50 4.82 -1.81 1.77
CA LYS A 50 5.60 -2.92 2.36
C LYS A 50 5.67 -2.77 3.88
N LYS A 51 5.99 -1.58 4.40
CA LYS A 51 6.00 -1.30 5.85
C LYS A 51 4.64 -1.51 6.52
N ALA A 52 3.54 -1.15 5.85
CA ALA A 52 2.20 -1.39 6.36
C ALA A 52 1.88 -2.89 6.43
N LEU A 53 2.33 -3.69 5.46
CA LEU A 53 2.19 -5.14 5.48
C LEU A 53 3.10 -5.78 6.54
N GLU A 54 4.32 -5.28 6.74
CA GLU A 54 5.19 -5.69 7.84
C GLU A 54 4.51 -5.48 9.18
N ALA A 55 3.86 -4.32 9.39
CA ALA A 55 3.04 -4.05 10.58
C ALA A 55 1.86 -5.02 10.78
N LEU A 56 1.54 -5.83 9.76
CA LEU A 56 0.50 -6.86 9.75
C LEU A 56 1.07 -8.28 9.58
N ASN A 57 2.31 -8.51 10.05
CA ASN A 57 2.98 -9.81 10.11
C ASN A 57 3.45 -10.39 8.76
N VAL A 58 3.59 -9.56 7.72
CA VAL A 58 4.20 -9.98 6.45
C VAL A 58 5.72 -9.79 6.51
N THR A 59 6.49 -10.76 6.03
CA THR A 59 7.96 -10.66 5.99
C THR A 59 8.46 -10.51 4.56
N PHE A 60 9.41 -9.61 4.33
CA PHE A 60 10.03 -9.35 3.03
C PHE A 60 11.51 -9.77 3.03
N HIS A 61 11.92 -10.52 2.01
CA HIS A 61 13.32 -10.91 1.77
C HIS A 61 13.63 -10.83 0.28
N ASN A 62 14.21 -9.70 -0.17
CA ASN A 62 14.42 -9.40 -1.59
C ASN A 62 13.09 -9.53 -2.36
N GLU A 63 13.04 -10.39 -3.39
CA GLU A 63 11.83 -10.68 -4.18
C GLU A 63 10.87 -11.67 -3.50
N LYS A 64 11.22 -12.20 -2.32
CA LYS A 64 10.38 -13.12 -1.56
C LYS A 64 9.49 -12.36 -0.58
N ILE A 65 8.21 -12.72 -0.56
CA ILE A 65 7.22 -12.20 0.38
C ILE A 65 6.61 -13.40 1.09
N ILE A 66 6.78 -13.46 2.41
CA ILE A 66 6.20 -14.49 3.26
C ILE A 66 4.94 -13.89 3.87
N GLY A 67 3.81 -14.32 3.36
CA GLY A 67 2.49 -13.85 3.75
C GLY A 67 1.76 -14.81 4.68
N SER A 68 0.75 -14.28 5.35
CA SER A 68 -0.18 -15.00 6.19
C SER A 68 -1.50 -14.26 6.26
N PHE A 69 -2.49 -14.81 6.97
CA PHE A 69 -3.61 -13.98 7.39
C PHE A 69 -3.08 -12.75 8.16
N PRO A 70 -3.55 -11.53 7.87
CA PRO A 70 -3.07 -10.31 8.53
C PRO A 70 -3.18 -10.42 10.03
N LYS A 71 -2.07 -10.14 10.73
CA LYS A 71 -2.03 -10.09 12.18
C LYS A 71 -1.28 -8.85 12.61
N LYS A 72 -1.94 -7.96 13.36
CA LYS A 72 -1.31 -6.74 13.87
C LYS A 72 -0.08 -7.07 14.71
N ILE A 73 1.05 -6.49 14.34
CA ILE A 73 2.27 -6.46 15.16
C ILE A 73 2.63 -5.03 15.62
N LYS A 74 2.10 -4.02 14.92
CA LYS A 74 2.26 -2.61 15.27
C LYS A 74 0.93 -1.89 15.08
N SER A 75 0.58 -1.02 16.02
CA SER A 75 -0.66 -0.24 15.94
C SER A 75 -0.53 1.02 15.08
N MET A 76 0.67 1.52 14.82
CA MET A 76 0.89 2.73 14.01
C MET A 76 1.48 2.38 12.65
N ILE A 77 0.84 2.86 11.58
CA ILE A 77 1.26 2.65 10.19
C ILE A 77 1.42 4.00 9.49
N GLU A 78 2.64 4.29 9.03
CA GLU A 78 2.93 5.50 8.25
C GLU A 78 2.67 5.27 6.76
N ALA A 79 1.69 5.99 6.19
CA ALA A 79 1.37 5.95 4.76
C ALA A 79 2.19 6.97 3.93
N ASN A 80 3.07 7.76 4.56
CA ASN A 80 3.78 8.89 3.94
C ASN A 80 2.80 9.83 3.20
N GLU A 81 3.02 10.15 1.92
CA GLU A 81 2.09 10.91 1.08
C GLU A 81 1.24 10.00 0.18
N SER A 82 1.32 8.67 0.37
CA SER A 82 0.71 7.70 -0.53
C SER A 82 -0.77 7.48 -0.24
N GLY A 83 -1.60 8.16 -1.01
CA GLY A 83 -3.05 7.93 -1.02
C GLY A 83 -3.46 6.53 -1.43
N SER A 84 -2.62 5.80 -2.19
CA SER A 84 -2.87 4.41 -2.56
C SER A 84 -2.61 3.47 -1.40
N THR A 85 -1.46 3.60 -0.73
CA THR A 85 -1.15 2.82 0.49
C THR A 85 -2.26 2.97 1.51
N LEU A 86 -2.63 4.21 1.86
CA LEU A 86 -3.68 4.47 2.84
C LEU A 86 -5.00 3.77 2.48
N ARG A 87 -5.50 3.99 1.25
CA ARG A 87 -6.79 3.45 0.82
C ARG A 87 -6.81 1.94 0.69
N PHE A 88 -5.71 1.30 0.30
CA PHE A 88 -5.65 -0.16 0.21
C PHE A 88 -5.47 -0.82 1.57
N MET A 89 -4.74 -0.18 2.49
CA MET A 89 -4.44 -0.77 3.79
C MET A 89 -5.55 -0.60 4.82
N ILE A 90 -6.37 0.46 4.74
CA ILE A 90 -7.54 0.66 5.63
C ILE A 90 -8.44 -0.60 5.71
N PRO A 91 -8.97 -1.15 4.59
CA PRO A 91 -9.85 -2.33 4.68
C PRO A 91 -9.13 -3.60 5.18
N ILE A 92 -7.81 -3.69 5.00
CA ILE A 92 -7.01 -4.83 5.51
C ILE A 92 -6.82 -4.69 7.02
N ALA A 93 -6.54 -3.48 7.51
CA ALA A 93 -6.40 -3.18 8.93
C ALA A 93 -7.68 -3.48 9.71
N MET A 94 -8.85 -3.34 9.10
CA MET A 94 -10.13 -3.70 9.72
C MET A 94 -10.34 -5.19 9.98
N LEU A 95 -9.52 -6.06 9.38
CA LEU A 95 -9.56 -7.49 9.70
C LEU A 95 -9.01 -7.77 11.11
N GLN A 96 -8.45 -6.76 11.77
CA GLN A 96 -7.94 -6.85 13.12
C GLN A 96 -9.03 -6.47 14.13
N ASN A 97 -9.07 -7.17 15.26
CA ASN A 97 -9.97 -6.87 16.38
C ASN A 97 -9.40 -5.79 17.33
N GLU A 98 -8.42 -5.02 16.86
CA GLU A 98 -7.69 -4.05 17.65
C GLU A 98 -7.49 -2.76 16.85
N GLU A 99 -7.27 -1.66 17.57
CA GLU A 99 -7.00 -0.36 16.97
C GLU A 99 -5.73 -0.36 16.10
N ILE A 100 -5.82 0.31 14.95
CA ILE A 100 -4.72 0.67 14.06
C ILE A 100 -4.88 2.14 13.68
N ILE A 101 -3.81 2.91 13.88
CA ILE A 101 -3.69 4.33 13.57
C ILE A 101 -2.86 4.49 12.30
N PHE A 102 -3.43 5.16 11.30
CA PHE A 102 -2.70 5.56 10.11
C PHE A 102 -2.24 7.01 10.23
N THR A 103 -0.96 7.26 9.96
CA THR A 103 -0.40 8.61 9.88
C THR A 103 0.08 8.91 8.47
N GLY A 104 0.20 10.20 8.14
CA GLY A 104 0.57 10.67 6.81
C GLY A 104 1.40 11.95 6.86
N LYS A 105 1.95 12.31 5.70
CA LYS A 105 2.70 13.55 5.48
C LYS A 105 2.00 14.42 4.44
N GLY A 106 2.39 15.69 4.40
CA GLY A 106 1.89 16.66 3.43
C GLY A 106 0.37 16.74 3.44
N LYS A 107 -0.23 16.68 2.26
CA LYS A 107 -1.69 16.79 2.07
C LYS A 107 -2.44 15.46 2.18
N LEU A 108 -1.80 14.40 2.70
CA LEU A 108 -2.47 13.09 2.74
C LEU A 108 -3.71 13.11 3.66
N SER A 109 -3.62 13.80 4.80
CA SER A 109 -4.72 13.96 5.76
C SER A 109 -5.89 14.78 5.22
N GLU A 110 -5.65 15.67 4.26
CA GLU A 110 -6.70 16.46 3.60
C GLU A 110 -7.51 15.63 2.59
N ARG A 111 -7.06 14.42 2.23
CA ARG A 111 -7.74 13.61 1.22
C ARG A 111 -8.98 12.95 1.83
N PRO A 112 -10.16 13.07 1.20
CA PRO A 112 -11.39 12.52 1.75
C PRO A 112 -11.35 10.99 1.83
N LEU A 113 -11.82 10.47 2.98
CA LEU A 113 -12.03 9.03 3.25
C LEU A 113 -13.48 8.73 3.65
N ASN A 114 -14.44 9.61 3.30
CA ASN A 114 -15.86 9.50 3.66
C ASN A 114 -16.47 8.13 3.32
N VAL A 115 -16.07 7.55 2.16
CA VAL A 115 -16.53 6.22 1.75
C VAL A 115 -16.24 5.13 2.80
N PHE A 116 -15.08 5.21 3.46
CA PHE A 116 -14.72 4.26 4.51
C PHE A 116 -15.51 4.54 5.78
N GLN A 117 -15.58 5.81 6.20
CA GLN A 117 -16.35 6.22 7.37
C GLN A 117 -17.81 5.75 7.29
N GLU A 118 -18.49 6.00 6.17
CA GLU A 118 -19.88 5.58 5.93
C GLU A 118 -20.03 4.04 5.96
N MET A 119 -19.13 3.33 5.28
CA MET A 119 -19.13 1.87 5.25
C MET A 119 -18.88 1.25 6.63
N PHE A 120 -18.10 1.90 7.48
CA PHE A 120 -17.66 1.34 8.76
C PHE A 120 -18.68 1.61 9.85
N LEU A 121 -19.21 2.83 9.90
CA LEU A 121 -20.29 3.18 10.83
C LEU A 121 -21.53 2.30 10.59
N SER A 122 -21.89 2.03 9.34
CA SER A 122 -23.02 1.14 9.01
C SER A 122 -22.81 -0.32 9.43
N LYS A 123 -21.57 -0.73 9.71
CA LYS A 123 -21.21 -2.09 10.16
C LYS A 123 -20.84 -2.15 11.65
N GLY A 124 -20.98 -1.04 12.38
CA GLY A 124 -20.65 -0.96 13.81
C GLY A 124 -19.16 -0.87 14.12
N TYR A 125 -18.32 -0.53 13.13
CA TYR A 125 -16.90 -0.25 13.35
C TYR A 125 -16.67 1.23 13.66
N THR A 126 -15.69 1.50 14.51
CA THR A 126 -15.20 2.87 14.79
C THR A 126 -14.24 3.33 13.71
N PHE A 127 -14.40 4.58 13.25
CA PHE A 127 -13.48 5.24 12.32
C PHE A 127 -13.42 6.73 12.65
N GLU A 128 -12.25 7.19 13.09
CA GLU A 128 -12.05 8.54 13.61
C GLU A 128 -10.87 9.21 12.91
N TYR A 129 -11.01 10.51 12.65
CA TYR A 129 -9.89 11.37 12.31
C TYR A 129 -9.33 11.92 13.61
N LEU A 130 -8.04 11.68 13.85
CA LEU A 130 -7.30 12.19 15.00
C LEU A 130 -6.75 13.60 14.75
#